data_AF-A0A7W8BGW2-F1
#
_entry.id   AF-A0A7W8BGW2-F1
#
_cell.length_a   1.000
_cell.length_b   1.000
_cell.length_c   1.000
_cell.angle_alpha   90.00
_cell.angle_beta   90.00
_cell.angle_gamma   90.00
#
_symmetry.space_group_name_H-M   'P 1'
#
loop_
_entity.id
_entity.type
_entity.pdbx_description
1 polymer ?
#
loop_
_entity_poly.entity_id
_entity_poly.type
_entity_poly.pdbx_seq_one_letter_code
_entity_poly.pdbx_strand_id
1 'polypeptide(L)'
;MIATWWRAARAARAARRDPLTRAQVLAGPAGLASAATAATTGPAKAVNGHKVLEEVLRLPVSTWRYHWDPPDVRHLGPMAQDWHAAFGLGDNNVTISATDTNGVALVCIQALHRRIEDLTAQVETLREQAARPDRPSLAEATERQAGP
;
A
#
# COMPACT_ATOMS: atom_id res chain seq x y z
N MET A 1 45.05 43.66 10.00
CA MET A 1 44.18 43.25 8.87
C MET A 1 44.08 41.71 8.78
N ILE A 2 43.48 41.04 9.78
CA ILE A 2 43.36 39.55 9.81
C ILE A 2 41.91 39.09 10.11
N ALA A 3 40.95 40.03 10.24
CA ALA A 3 39.58 39.72 10.69
C ALA A 3 38.54 39.51 9.56
N THR A 4 38.91 39.72 8.29
CA THR A 4 37.98 39.62 7.14
C THR A 4 38.01 38.27 6.43
N TRP A 5 39.09 37.48 6.59
CA TRP A 5 39.22 36.16 5.96
C TRP A 5 38.31 35.08 6.59
N TRP A 6 37.94 35.24 7.87
CA TRP A 6 37.13 34.26 8.60
C TRP A 6 35.61 34.37 8.41
N ARG A 7 35.10 35.47 7.83
CA ARG A 7 33.67 35.61 7.50
C ARG A 7 33.37 35.14 6.07
N ALA A 8 34.27 35.41 5.12
CA ALA A 8 34.14 34.90 3.75
C ALA A 8 34.27 33.37 3.68
N ALA A 9 35.20 32.77 4.44
CA ALA A 9 35.35 31.31 4.48
C ALA A 9 34.19 30.58 5.18
N ARG A 10 33.51 31.21 6.16
CA ARG A 10 32.31 30.64 6.81
C ARG A 10 31.06 30.81 5.96
N ALA A 11 30.90 31.92 5.24
CA ALA A 11 29.81 32.09 4.27
C ALA A 11 29.95 31.15 3.06
N ALA A 12 31.17 30.90 2.57
CA ALA A 12 31.43 29.94 1.48
C ALA A 12 31.22 28.47 1.91
N ARG A 13 31.38 28.15 3.20
CA ARG A 13 31.13 26.81 3.76
C ARG A 13 29.66 26.59 4.17
N ALA A 14 28.91 27.68 4.37
CA ALA A 14 27.46 27.66 4.61
C ALA A 14 26.63 27.68 3.31
N ALA A 15 27.19 28.17 2.20
CA ALA A 15 26.47 28.39 0.93
C ALA A 15 26.78 27.36 -0.19
N ARG A 16 27.42 26.22 0.11
CA ARG A 16 27.53 25.07 -0.82
C ARG A 16 27.13 23.76 -0.15
N ARG A 17 25.98 23.79 0.52
CA ARG A 17 25.25 22.58 0.92
C ARG A 17 23.88 22.67 0.29
N ASP A 18 23.84 22.39 -1.00
CA ASP A 18 22.62 22.24 -1.76
C ASP A 18 21.94 20.93 -1.29
N PRO A 19 20.74 21.00 -0.65
CA PRO A 19 20.03 19.82 -0.18
C PRO A 19 19.59 18.92 -1.35
N LEU A 20 19.54 19.43 -2.58
CA LEU A 20 19.15 18.66 -3.77
C LEU A 20 20.23 17.68 -4.19
N THR A 21 21.51 18.00 -3.99
CA THR A 21 22.62 17.09 -4.35
C THR A 21 22.74 15.90 -3.39
N ARG A 22 22.13 15.95 -2.19
CA ARG A 22 22.10 14.81 -1.25
C ARG A 22 20.93 13.87 -1.50
N ALA A 23 19.81 14.38 -2.02
CA ALA A 23 18.66 13.55 -2.39
C ALA A 23 18.99 12.58 -3.54
N GLN A 24 19.85 12.99 -4.47
CA GLN A 24 20.37 12.13 -5.55
C GLN A 24 21.43 11.10 -5.08
N VAL A 25 21.94 11.21 -3.84
CA VAL A 25 23.05 10.38 -3.32
C VAL A 25 22.61 9.38 -2.24
N LEU A 26 21.31 9.30 -1.91
CA LEU A 26 20.77 8.28 -0.99
C LEU A 26 19.58 7.48 -1.55
N ALA A 27 19.48 7.36 -2.87
CA ALA A 27 19.07 6.09 -3.46
C ALA A 27 20.33 5.21 -3.49
N GLY A 28 20.50 4.34 -2.48
CA GLY A 28 21.75 3.59 -2.27
C GLY A 28 22.14 2.65 -3.43
N PRO A 29 23.30 1.97 -3.35
CA PRO A 29 24.02 1.35 -4.48
C PRO A 29 23.35 0.12 -5.13
N ALA A 30 22.04 -0.08 -4.95
CA ALA A 30 21.26 -1.16 -5.56
C ALA A 30 19.80 -0.78 -5.86
N GLY A 31 19.40 0.51 -5.79
CA GLY A 31 18.01 0.91 -6.10
C GLY A 31 16.95 0.49 -5.07
N LEU A 32 17.38 0.07 -3.87
CA LEU A 32 16.49 -0.40 -2.79
C LEU A 32 15.89 0.71 -1.90
N ALA A 33 16.34 1.96 -2.08
CA ALA A 33 15.86 3.10 -1.29
C ALA A 33 15.21 4.15 -2.20
N SER A 34 13.99 4.57 -1.86
CA SER A 34 13.27 5.64 -2.55
C SER A 34 13.51 6.97 -1.84
N ALA A 35 13.85 8.01 -2.61
CA ALA A 35 13.97 9.38 -2.13
C ALA A 35 12.64 10.15 -2.21
N ALA A 36 11.49 9.47 -2.30
CA ALA A 36 10.17 10.09 -2.43
C ALA A 36 9.77 10.87 -1.17
N THR A 37 10.06 12.17 -1.16
CA THR A 37 9.64 13.15 -0.15
C THR A 37 8.77 14.24 -0.79
N ALA A 38 8.02 15.01 -0.01
CA ALA A 38 7.24 16.14 -0.53
C ALA A 38 8.09 17.19 -1.29
N ALA A 39 9.40 17.28 -1.01
CA ALA A 39 10.32 18.18 -1.71
C ALA A 39 10.82 17.63 -3.07
N THR A 40 10.67 16.33 -3.30
CA THR A 40 11.21 15.63 -4.48
C THR A 40 10.11 14.98 -5.34
N THR A 41 8.86 14.97 -4.88
CA THR A 41 7.70 14.46 -5.63
C THR A 41 6.75 15.56 -6.03
N GLY A 42 6.04 15.38 -7.14
CA GLY A 42 4.88 16.19 -7.49
C GLY A 42 3.68 15.94 -6.54
N PRO A 43 2.55 16.64 -6.77
CA PRO A 43 1.33 16.45 -5.99
C PRO A 43 0.86 14.99 -6.00
N ALA A 44 0.55 14.44 -4.82
CA ALA A 44 0.02 13.10 -4.67
C ALA A 44 -1.52 13.09 -4.70
N LYS A 45 -2.10 12.03 -5.24
CA LYS A 45 -3.56 11.79 -5.22
C LYS A 45 -3.87 10.61 -4.32
N ALA A 46 -4.94 10.72 -3.55
CA ALA A 46 -5.44 9.60 -2.77
C ALA A 46 -5.90 8.46 -3.70
N VAL A 47 -5.66 7.23 -3.28
CA VAL A 47 -6.07 6.02 -4.01
C VAL A 47 -7.19 5.30 -3.25
N ASN A 48 -8.10 4.65 -3.98
CA ASN A 48 -9.09 3.78 -3.35
C ASN A 48 -8.46 2.39 -3.14
N GLY A 49 -8.10 2.08 -1.89
CA GLY A 49 -7.44 0.81 -1.56
C GLY A 49 -8.28 -0.44 -1.83
N HIS A 50 -9.62 -0.35 -1.80
CA HIS A 50 -10.47 -1.50 -2.16
C HIS A 50 -10.35 -1.84 -3.65
N LYS A 51 -10.33 -0.81 -4.52
CA LYS A 51 -10.13 -1.01 -5.96
C LYS A 51 -8.74 -1.59 -6.26
N VAL A 52 -7.70 -1.08 -5.59
CA VAL A 52 -6.34 -1.63 -5.75
C VAL A 52 -6.29 -3.10 -5.32
N LEU A 53 -6.92 -3.45 -4.20
CA LEU A 53 -7.01 -4.84 -3.75
C LEU A 53 -7.76 -5.72 -4.77
N GLU A 54 -8.87 -5.23 -5.33
CA GLU A 54 -9.60 -5.98 -6.37
C GLU A 54 -8.75 -6.25 -7.61
N GLU A 55 -7.98 -5.27 -8.09
CA GLU A 55 -7.08 -5.49 -9.22
C GLU A 55 -5.97 -6.50 -8.89
N VAL A 56 -5.39 -6.43 -7.69
CA VAL A 56 -4.42 -7.44 -7.21
C VAL A 56 -5.02 -8.84 -7.17
N LEU A 57 -6.27 -8.98 -6.73
CA LEU A 57 -6.96 -10.28 -6.68
C LEU A 57 -7.27 -10.86 -8.07
N ARG A 58 -7.38 -10.03 -9.10
CA ARG A 58 -7.56 -10.45 -10.50
C ARG A 58 -6.24 -10.72 -11.23
N LEU A 59 -5.12 -10.25 -10.66
CA LEU A 59 -3.83 -10.31 -11.32
C LEU A 59 -3.32 -11.75 -11.43
N PRO A 60 -2.99 -12.25 -12.64
CA PRO A 60 -2.38 -13.56 -12.78
C PRO A 60 -1.03 -13.63 -12.06
N VAL A 61 -0.86 -14.64 -11.21
CA VAL A 61 0.41 -14.93 -10.52
C VAL A 61 0.86 -16.32 -10.91
N SER A 62 2.13 -16.43 -11.33
CA SER A 62 2.73 -17.70 -11.74
C SER A 62 4.17 -17.78 -11.23
N THR A 63 4.72 -18.99 -11.25
CA THR A 63 6.17 -19.16 -11.12
C THR A 63 6.81 -19.14 -12.48
N TRP A 64 7.92 -18.42 -12.62
CA TRP A 64 8.63 -18.27 -13.88
C TRP A 64 10.15 -18.20 -13.63
N ARG A 65 10.94 -18.18 -14.69
CA ARG A 65 12.39 -17.93 -14.63
C ARG A 65 12.80 -17.07 -15.81
N TYR A 66 13.87 -16.30 -15.67
CA TYR A 66 14.49 -15.69 -16.84
C TYR A 66 15.17 -16.76 -17.69
N HIS A 67 15.34 -16.47 -18.99
CA HIS A 67 16.04 -17.38 -19.89
C HIS A 67 17.49 -17.65 -19.45
N TRP A 68 18.15 -16.66 -18.85
CA TRP A 68 19.51 -16.74 -18.32
C TRP A 68 19.60 -17.34 -16.91
N ASP A 69 18.48 -17.56 -16.23
CA ASP A 69 18.51 -18.18 -14.91
C ASP A 69 18.83 -19.68 -15.02
N PRO A 70 19.53 -20.25 -14.02
CA PRO A 70 19.68 -21.69 -13.87
C PRO A 70 18.33 -22.43 -13.93
N PRO A 71 18.29 -23.70 -14.39
CA PRO A 71 17.03 -24.44 -14.59
C PRO A 71 16.15 -24.63 -13.35
N ASP A 72 16.74 -24.56 -12.15
CA ASP A 72 16.12 -24.75 -10.84
C ASP A 72 15.61 -23.46 -10.19
N VAL A 73 16.05 -22.29 -10.66
CA VAL A 73 15.59 -21.00 -10.13
C VAL A 73 14.15 -20.74 -10.53
N ARG A 74 13.32 -20.32 -9.57
CA ARG A 74 11.95 -19.85 -9.79
C ARG A 74 11.72 -18.53 -9.08
N HIS A 75 11.18 -17.57 -9.82
CA HIS A 75 10.59 -16.35 -9.31
C HIS A 75 9.08 -16.55 -9.21
N LEU A 76 8.45 -15.85 -8.28
CA LEU A 76 7.01 -15.86 -8.09
C LEU A 76 6.48 -14.43 -8.31
N GLY A 77 5.53 -14.28 -9.22
CA GLY A 77 4.91 -12.99 -9.44
C GLY A 77 4.10 -12.90 -10.72
N PRO A 78 3.52 -11.73 -10.99
CA PRO A 78 2.84 -11.46 -12.25
C PRO A 78 3.85 -11.25 -13.39
N MET A 79 3.37 -11.34 -14.62
CA MET A 79 4.09 -10.83 -15.79
C MET A 79 3.98 -9.30 -15.87
N ALA A 80 5.00 -8.64 -16.43
CA ALA A 80 5.07 -7.18 -16.49
C ALA A 80 3.94 -6.56 -17.32
N GLN A 81 3.47 -7.25 -18.36
CA GLN A 81 2.38 -6.79 -19.22
C GLN A 81 1.06 -6.78 -18.48
N ASP A 82 0.76 -7.85 -17.72
CA ASP A 82 -0.46 -7.95 -16.91
C ASP A 82 -0.43 -6.91 -15.78
N TRP A 83 0.74 -6.72 -15.15
CA TRP A 83 0.95 -5.67 -14.15
C TRP A 83 0.65 -4.27 -14.72
N HIS A 84 1.22 -3.95 -15.88
CA HIS A 84 1.02 -2.66 -16.51
C HIS A 84 -0.44 -2.47 -16.96
N ALA A 85 -1.10 -3.51 -17.46
CA ALA A 85 -2.51 -3.47 -17.82
C ALA A 85 -3.43 -3.23 -16.61
N ALA A 86 -3.10 -3.82 -15.45
CA ALA A 86 -3.90 -3.69 -14.22
C ALA A 86 -3.72 -2.32 -13.54
N PHE A 87 -2.49 -1.80 -13.47
CA PHE A 87 -2.19 -0.61 -12.65
C PHE A 87 -1.81 0.64 -13.45
N GLY A 88 -1.34 0.49 -14.69
CA GLY A 88 -0.79 1.61 -15.47
C GLY A 88 0.43 2.27 -14.83
N LEU A 89 1.14 1.54 -13.95
CA LEU A 89 2.34 2.02 -13.26
C LEU A 89 3.62 1.60 -14.01
N GLY A 90 4.68 2.40 -13.85
CA GLY A 90 5.95 2.25 -14.56
C GLY A 90 5.97 2.92 -15.93
N ASP A 91 7.18 3.11 -16.48
CA ASP A 91 7.38 3.79 -17.76
C ASP A 91 7.13 2.88 -18.98
N ASN A 92 6.98 1.57 -18.77
CA ASN A 92 6.78 0.58 -19.84
C ASN A 92 6.07 -0.69 -19.30
N ASN A 93 5.77 -1.63 -20.20
CA ASN A 93 5.09 -2.90 -19.91
C ASN A 93 6.03 -4.13 -19.88
N VAL A 94 7.34 -3.93 -19.80
CA VAL A 94 8.35 -5.00 -19.76
C VAL A 94 9.14 -5.05 -18.46
N THR A 95 8.94 -4.07 -17.57
CA THR A 95 9.51 -4.07 -16.22
C THR A 95 8.43 -3.87 -15.17
N ILE A 96 8.72 -4.35 -13.96
CA ILE A 96 7.92 -4.09 -12.77
C ILE A 96 8.82 -3.37 -11.77
N SER A 97 8.40 -2.18 -11.33
CA SER A 97 9.12 -1.39 -10.33
C SER A 97 8.93 -1.98 -8.94
N ALA A 98 10.03 -2.28 -8.25
CA ALA A 98 9.98 -2.74 -6.86
C ALA A 98 9.32 -1.71 -5.91
N THR A 99 9.48 -0.42 -6.21
CA THR A 99 8.83 0.67 -5.45
C THR A 99 7.31 0.58 -5.61
N ASP A 100 6.83 0.37 -6.83
CA ASP A 100 5.39 0.33 -7.11
C ASP A 100 4.75 -0.95 -6.55
N THR A 101 5.43 -2.10 -6.66
CA THR A 101 4.96 -3.36 -6.03
C THR A 101 4.83 -3.23 -4.52
N ASN A 102 5.80 -2.59 -3.88
CA ASN A 102 5.76 -2.35 -2.44
C ASN A 102 4.62 -1.38 -2.07
N GLY A 103 4.40 -0.33 -2.86
CA GLY A 103 3.29 0.60 -2.67
C GLY A 103 1.93 -0.10 -2.78
N VAL A 104 1.72 -0.90 -3.82
CA VAL A 104 0.51 -1.71 -4.02
C VAL A 104 0.29 -2.68 -2.85
N ALA A 105 1.35 -3.35 -2.39
CA ALA A 105 1.27 -4.27 -1.25
C ALA A 105 0.82 -3.55 0.03
N LEU A 106 1.40 -2.37 0.34
CA LEU A 106 1.01 -1.58 1.51
C LEU A 106 -0.45 -1.14 1.46
N VAL A 107 -0.92 -0.68 0.29
CA VAL A 107 -2.33 -0.30 0.09
C VAL A 107 -3.25 -1.50 0.31
N CYS A 108 -2.88 -2.68 -0.19
CA CYS A 108 -3.65 -3.91 0.00
C CYS A 108 -3.70 -4.33 1.46
N ILE A 109 -2.59 -4.28 2.20
CA ILE A 109 -2.56 -4.57 3.64
C ILE A 109 -3.51 -3.66 4.41
N GLN A 110 -3.49 -2.35 4.13
CA GLN A 110 -4.41 -1.40 4.75
C GLN A 110 -5.87 -1.68 4.40
N ALA A 111 -6.15 -2.04 3.14
CA ALA A 111 -7.51 -2.37 2.70
C ALA A 111 -8.03 -3.66 3.35
N LEU A 112 -7.18 -4.69 3.43
CA LEU A 112 -7.50 -5.95 4.09
C LEU A 112 -7.74 -5.76 5.58
N HIS A 113 -6.91 -4.96 6.27
CA HIS A 113 -7.13 -4.66 7.68
C HIS A 113 -8.49 -4.00 7.93
N ARG A 114 -8.85 -2.97 7.13
CA ARG A 114 -10.19 -2.35 7.23
C ARG A 114 -11.33 -3.36 6.99
N ARG A 115 -11.16 -4.27 6.04
CA ARG A 115 -12.15 -5.33 5.77
C ARG A 115 -12.26 -6.31 6.95
N ILE A 116 -11.16 -6.63 7.62
CA ILE A 116 -11.16 -7.48 8.82
C ILE A 116 -11.91 -6.78 9.97
N GLU A 117 -11.65 -5.50 10.22
CA GLU A 117 -12.36 -4.73 11.25
C GLU A 117 -13.88 -4.68 10.99
N ASP A 118 -14.28 -4.37 9.75
CA ASP A 118 -15.68 -4.33 9.33
C ASP A 118 -16.36 -5.69 9.49
N LEU A 119 -15.72 -6.77 9.01
CA LEU A 119 -16.25 -8.13 9.17
C LEU A 119 -16.33 -8.54 10.65
N THR A 120 -15.36 -8.13 11.48
CA THR A 120 -15.37 -8.43 12.92
C THR A 120 -16.56 -7.75 13.60
N ALA A 121 -16.80 -6.46 13.31
CA ALA A 121 -17.95 -5.74 13.85
C ALA A 121 -19.30 -6.34 13.41
N GLN A 122 -19.40 -6.79 12.16
CA GLN A 122 -20.59 -7.49 11.65
C GLN A 122 -20.81 -8.82 12.38
N VAL A 123 -19.75 -9.61 12.58
CA VAL A 123 -19.83 -10.88 13.31
C VAL A 123 -20.31 -10.67 14.75
N GLU A 124 -19.78 -9.67 15.46
CA GLU A 124 -20.23 -9.36 16.82
C GLU A 124 -21.69 -8.91 16.85
N THR A 125 -22.10 -8.04 15.93
CA THR A 125 -23.51 -7.64 15.80
C THR A 125 -24.44 -8.83 15.57
N LEU A 126 -24.06 -9.76 14.69
CA LEU A 126 -24.84 -10.97 14.41
C LEU A 126 -24.88 -11.90 15.61
N ARG A 127 -23.77 -12.04 16.36
CA ARG A 127 -23.73 -12.82 17.60
C ARG A 127 -24.67 -12.25 18.66
N GLU A 128 -24.70 -10.93 18.84
CA GLU A 128 -25.63 -10.26 19.76
C GLU A 128 -27.10 -10.44 19.35
N GLN A 129 -27.38 -10.45 18.04
CA GLN A 129 -28.73 -10.71 17.52
C GLN A 129 -29.15 -12.16 17.75
N ALA A 130 -28.25 -13.11 17.50
CA ALA A 130 -28.52 -14.55 17.69
C ALA A 130 -28.60 -14.94 19.17
N ALA A 131 -27.85 -14.27 20.06
CA ALA A 131 -27.90 -14.49 21.50
C ALA A 131 -29.13 -13.83 22.16
N ARG A 132 -29.88 -13.02 21.41
CA ARG A 132 -31.13 -12.44 21.90
C ARG A 132 -32.17 -13.56 21.99
N PRO A 133 -32.68 -13.88 23.20
CA PRO A 133 -33.72 -14.89 23.32
C PRO A 133 -34.92 -14.46 22.48
N ASP A 134 -35.54 -15.43 21.80
CA ASP A 134 -36.73 -15.29 20.97
C ASP A 134 -37.64 -14.19 21.53
N ARG A 135 -37.90 -13.12 20.74
CA ARG A 135 -39.07 -12.29 21.03
C ARG A 135 -40.24 -13.27 21.08
N PRO A 136 -41.07 -13.25 22.14
CA PRO A 136 -42.15 -14.22 22.28
C PRO A 136 -42.89 -14.29 20.96
N SER A 137 -42.99 -15.50 20.41
CA SER A 137 -43.70 -15.74 19.16
C SER A 137 -45.07 -15.09 19.30
N LEU A 138 -45.58 -14.46 18.22
CA LEU A 138 -46.87 -13.78 18.23
C LEU A 138 -48.01 -14.66 18.79
N ALA A 139 -47.84 -15.98 18.81
CA ALA A 139 -48.73 -16.95 19.44
C ALA A 139 -48.85 -16.77 20.97
N GLU A 140 -47.77 -16.48 21.69
CA GLU A 140 -47.80 -16.28 23.16
C GLU A 140 -48.36 -14.90 23.55
N ALA A 141 -48.26 -13.92 22.66
CA ALA A 141 -48.85 -12.59 22.87
C ALA A 141 -50.38 -12.62 22.69
N THR A 142 -50.90 -13.45 21.77
CA THR A 142 -52.34 -13.64 21.61
C THR A 142 -52.99 -14.41 22.76
N GLU A 143 -52.27 -15.35 23.38
CA GLU A 143 -52.83 -16.20 24.45
C GLU A 143 -52.95 -15.46 25.80
N ARG A 144 -52.04 -14.50 26.09
CA ARG A 144 -52.15 -13.63 27.28
C ARG A 144 -53.24 -12.56 27.16
N GLN A 145 -53.71 -12.28 25.95
CA GLN A 145 -54.74 -11.26 25.70
C GLN A 145 -56.16 -11.84 25.63
N ALA A 146 -56.30 -13.17 25.67
CA ALA A 146 -57.57 -13.91 25.60
C ALA A 146 -57.94 -14.65 26.91
N GLY A 147 -57.16 -14.51 27.99
CA GLY A 147 -57.45 -15.15 29.29
C GLY A 147 -58.34 -14.28 30.19
N PRO A 148 -59.50 -14.79 30.66
CA PRO A 148 -60.41 -14.09 31.60
C PRO A 148 -59.93 -14.09 33.05
#